data_AF-A0A946C0E3-F1
#
_entry.id   AF-A0A946C0E3-F1
#
_cell.length_a   1.000
_cell.length_b   1.000
_cell.length_c   1.000
_cell.angle_alpha   90.00
_cell.angle_beta   90.00
_cell.angle_gamma   90.00
#
_symmetry.space_group_name_H-M   'P 1'
#
loop_
_entity.id
_entity.type
_entity.pdbx_description
1 polymer ?
#
loop_
_entity_poly.entity_id
_entity_poly.type
_entity_poly.pdbx_seq_one_letter_code
_entity_poly.pdbx_strand_id
1 'polypeptide(L)'
;MESATNLMIPFILGGLIGAAVGWYLALNSRSDNKRRVIMDLESQLDQARQGRADYEAEVTEHFAQTAELLHKLTDDYRTVYTHLAKGADQLCGDQVSMSDSALSGPGDASGEQPHLVGVAQPLDYAPKKPDEQGQLSETFGLDKSNSTAA
;
A
#
# COMPACT_ATOMS: atom_id res chain seq x y z
N MET A 1 48.77 4.46 -68.84
CA MET A 1 48.72 3.99 -67.44
C MET A 1 48.97 5.12 -66.43
N GLU A 2 49.68 6.21 -66.79
CA GLU A 2 50.01 7.30 -65.84
C GLU A 2 48.83 8.16 -65.36
N SER A 3 47.79 8.40 -66.18
CA SER A 3 46.62 9.18 -65.75
C SER A 3 45.82 8.54 -64.62
N ALA A 4 45.80 7.20 -64.54
CA ALA A 4 45.08 6.50 -63.47
C ALA A 4 45.80 6.64 -62.11
N THR A 5 47.14 6.58 -62.12
CA THR A 5 47.97 6.71 -60.92
C THR A 5 47.89 8.12 -60.32
N ASN A 6 47.87 9.16 -61.17
CA ASN A 6 47.78 10.55 -60.71
C ASN A 6 46.43 10.90 -60.06
N LEU A 7 45.36 10.16 -60.36
CA LEU A 7 44.04 10.35 -59.74
C LEU A 7 43.89 9.58 -58.42
N MET A 8 44.52 8.40 -58.32
CA MET A 8 44.43 7.55 -57.12
C MET A 8 45.18 8.14 -55.91
N ILE A 9 46.33 8.79 -56.14
CA ILE A 9 47.16 9.37 -55.05
C ILE A 9 46.40 10.42 -54.22
N PRO A 10 45.80 11.48 -54.80
CA PRO A 10 45.08 12.49 -54.02
C PRO A 10 43.81 11.93 -53.36
N PHE A 11 43.18 10.92 -53.96
CA PHE A 11 41.99 10.27 -53.40
C PHE A 11 42.33 9.50 -52.11
N ILE A 12 43.43 8.74 -52.12
CA ILE A 12 43.92 8.03 -50.94
C ILE A 12 44.39 9.02 -49.88
N LEU A 13 45.13 10.07 -50.26
CA LEU A 13 45.64 11.06 -49.33
C LEU A 13 44.52 11.87 -48.66
N GLY A 14 43.53 12.31 -49.45
CA GLY A 14 42.33 12.98 -48.94
C GLY A 14 41.50 12.06 -48.05
N GLY A 15 41.37 10.78 -48.41
CA GLY A 15 40.70 9.77 -47.60
C GLY A 15 41.36 9.53 -46.26
N LEU A 16 42.70 9.45 -46.22
CA LEU A 16 43.45 9.30 -44.97
C LEU A 16 43.34 10.53 -44.06
N ILE A 17 43.43 11.73 -44.63
CA ILE A 17 43.27 12.97 -43.86
C ILE A 17 41.83 13.10 -43.34
N GLY A 18 40.83 12.82 -44.18
CA GLY A 18 39.42 12.80 -43.78
C GLY A 18 39.14 11.77 -42.69
N ALA A 19 39.73 10.59 -42.77
CA ALA A 19 39.63 9.55 -41.75
C ALA A 19 40.30 9.98 -40.43
N ALA A 20 41.48 10.58 -40.48
CA ALA A 20 42.19 11.06 -39.30
C ALA A 20 41.42 12.19 -38.58
N VAL A 21 40.93 13.18 -39.33
CA VAL A 21 40.14 14.29 -38.80
C VAL A 21 38.79 13.80 -38.28
N GLY A 22 38.12 12.92 -39.03
CA GLY A 22 36.86 12.30 -38.61
C GLY A 22 37.01 11.48 -37.33
N TRP A 23 38.09 10.70 -37.21
CA TRP A 23 38.40 9.94 -36.00
C TRP A 23 38.68 10.85 -34.81
N TYR A 24 39.50 11.89 -34.99
CA TYR A 24 39.83 12.84 -33.93
C TYR A 24 38.60 13.56 -33.38
N LEU A 25 37.72 14.05 -34.26
CA LEU A 25 36.45 14.69 -33.86
C LEU A 25 35.49 13.70 -33.19
N ALA A 26 35.39 12.47 -33.69
CA ALA A 26 34.52 11.44 -33.13
C ALA A 26 34.94 11.02 -31.71
N LEU A 27 36.24 10.94 -31.44
CA LEU A 27 36.76 10.63 -30.10
C LEU A 27 36.46 11.76 -29.12
N ASN A 28 36.67 13.01 -29.52
CA ASN A 28 36.49 14.15 -28.63
C ASN A 28 35.00 14.41 -28.31
N SER A 29 34.09 14.23 -29.28
CA SER A 29 32.66 14.48 -29.07
C SER A 29 31.95 13.39 -28.25
N ARG A 30 32.44 12.15 -28.29
CA ARG A 30 31.73 10.99 -27.68
C ARG A 30 31.90 10.88 -26.17
N SER A 31 32.98 11.42 -25.61
CA SER A 31 33.30 11.30 -24.17
C SER A 31 32.42 12.22 -23.31
N ASP A 32 32.34 13.50 -23.68
CA ASP A 32 31.68 14.50 -22.84
C ASP A 32 30.16 14.32 -22.80
N ASN A 33 29.55 13.96 -23.94
CA ASN A 33 28.11 13.77 -24.01
C ASN A 33 27.64 12.55 -23.21
N LYS A 34 28.41 11.44 -23.23
CA LYS A 34 28.07 10.24 -22.46
C LYS A 34 28.11 10.49 -20.96
N ARG A 35 29.13 11.18 -20.48
CA ARG A 35 29.27 11.48 -19.05
C ARG A 35 28.12 12.34 -18.54
N ARG A 36 27.73 13.37 -19.30
CA ARG A 36 26.56 14.21 -18.97
C ARG A 36 25.28 13.40 -18.90
N VAL A 37 24.99 12.58 -19.91
CA VAL A 37 23.78 11.73 -19.94
C VAL A 37 23.75 10.76 -18.75
N ILE A 38 24.89 10.17 -18.38
CA ILE A 38 24.97 9.27 -17.22
C ILE A 38 24.67 10.03 -15.92
N MET A 39 25.25 11.22 -15.72
CA MET A 39 24.97 12.05 -14.54
C MET A 39 23.51 12.53 -14.49
N ASP A 40 22.93 12.88 -15.64
CA ASP A 40 21.52 13.27 -15.73
C ASP A 40 20.60 12.08 -15.40
N LEU A 41 20.98 10.86 -15.80
CA LEU A 41 20.22 9.65 -15.46
C LEU A 41 20.33 9.31 -13.97
N GLU A 42 21.53 9.42 -13.40
CA GLU A 42 21.79 9.19 -11.98
C GLU A 42 21.02 10.18 -11.11
N SER A 43 21.04 11.47 -11.46
CA SER A 43 20.29 12.49 -10.73
C SER A 43 18.77 12.31 -10.81
N GLN A 44 18.23 11.91 -11.96
CA GLN A 44 16.80 11.58 -12.08
C GLN A 44 16.41 10.39 -11.21
N LEU A 45 17.27 9.38 -11.14
CA LEU A 45 17.04 8.19 -10.35
C LEU A 45 17.05 8.54 -8.86
N ASP A 46 18.03 9.32 -8.41
CA ASP A 46 18.10 9.79 -7.04
C ASP A 46 16.93 10.70 -6.68
N GLN A 47 16.50 11.59 -7.58
CA GLN A 47 15.31 12.41 -7.37
C GLN A 47 14.04 11.57 -7.21
N ALA A 48 13.86 10.54 -8.04
CA ALA A 48 12.72 9.63 -7.95
C ALA A 48 12.74 8.81 -6.65
N ARG A 49 13.93 8.36 -6.21
CA ARG A 49 14.10 7.67 -4.93
C ARG A 49 13.79 8.59 -3.75
N GLN A 50 14.29 9.82 -3.79
CA GLN A 50 14.05 10.82 -2.75
C GLN A 50 12.55 11.12 -2.63
N GLY A 51 11.86 11.37 -3.76
CA GLY A 51 10.42 11.63 -3.73
C GLY A 51 9.59 10.47 -3.16
N ARG A 52 10.03 9.22 -3.38
CA ARG A 52 9.40 8.06 -2.75
C ARG A 52 9.64 8.01 -1.24
N ALA A 53 10.88 8.25 -0.81
CA ALA A 53 11.24 8.26 0.61
C ALA A 53 10.49 9.38 1.37
N ASP A 54 10.38 10.56 0.76
CA ASP A 54 9.65 11.70 1.33
C ASP A 54 8.15 11.37 1.48
N TYR A 55 7.54 10.75 0.47
CA TYR A 55 6.14 10.31 0.54
C TYR A 55 5.91 9.22 1.60
N GLU A 56 6.81 8.23 1.68
CA GLU A 56 6.74 7.18 2.71
C GLU A 56 6.86 7.77 4.13
N ALA A 57 7.71 8.79 4.31
CA ALA A 57 7.84 9.52 5.57
C ALA A 57 6.57 10.32 5.91
N GLU A 58 6.00 11.04 4.94
CA GLU A 58 4.76 11.81 5.12
C GLU A 58 3.58 10.92 5.52
N VAL A 59 3.42 9.76 4.85
CA VAL A 59 2.37 8.79 5.17
C VAL A 59 2.56 8.23 6.58
N THR A 60 3.80 7.90 6.95
CA THR A 60 4.11 7.39 8.30
C THR A 60 3.76 8.40 9.37
N GLU A 61 4.14 9.66 9.17
CA GLU A 61 3.81 10.75 10.09
C GLU A 61 2.29 10.97 10.17
N HIS A 62 1.57 10.93 9.04
CA HIS A 62 0.12 11.09 9.04
C HIS A 62 -0.58 9.98 9.84
N PHE A 63 -0.20 8.72 9.65
CA PHE A 63 -0.77 7.61 10.41
C PHE A 63 -0.39 7.64 11.90
N ALA A 64 0.83 8.10 12.24
CA ALA A 64 1.22 8.32 13.63
C ALA A 64 0.32 9.37 14.30
N GLN A 65 0.06 10.49 13.63
CA GLN A 65 -0.86 11.53 14.11
C GLN A 65 -2.30 11.00 14.21
N THR A 66 -2.77 10.22 13.23
CA THR A 66 -4.11 9.61 13.28
C THR A 66 -4.25 8.62 14.43
N ALA A 67 -3.21 7.81 14.71
CA ALA A 67 -3.21 6.89 15.84
C ALA A 67 -3.33 7.63 17.18
N GLU A 68 -2.64 8.76 17.33
CA GLU A 68 -2.74 9.63 18.51
C GLU A 68 -4.16 10.22 18.66
N LEU A 69 -4.76 10.70 17.57
CA LEU A 69 -6.15 11.18 17.58
C LEU A 69 -7.15 10.08 17.92
N LEU A 70 -6.96 8.88 17.37
CA LEU A 70 -7.82 7.72 17.65
C LEU A 70 -7.72 7.29 19.12
N HIS A 71 -6.51 7.37 19.70
CA HIS A 71 -6.31 7.09 21.10
C HIS A 71 -7.09 8.06 21.99
N LYS A 72 -7.00 9.37 21.72
CA LYS A 72 -7.78 10.41 22.42
C LYS A 72 -9.28 10.17 22.30
N LEU A 73 -9.77 9.87 21.09
CA LEU A 73 -11.18 9.55 20.89
C LEU A 73 -11.64 8.34 21.71
N THR A 74 -10.80 7.31 21.81
CA THR A 74 -11.10 6.11 22.60
C THR A 74 -11.18 6.43 24.09
N ASP A 75 -10.27 7.27 24.60
CA ASP A 75 -10.25 7.71 25.99
C ASP A 75 -11.47 8.59 26.32
N ASP A 76 -11.80 9.53 25.42
CA ASP A 76 -13.00 10.37 25.53
C ASP A 76 -14.27 9.52 25.55
N TYR A 77 -14.37 8.51 24.69
CA TYR A 77 -15.51 7.58 24.67
C TYR A 77 -15.65 6.81 25.99
N ARG A 78 -14.54 6.28 26.53
CA ARG A 78 -14.53 5.62 27.84
C ARG A 78 -14.96 6.57 28.95
N THR A 79 -14.50 7.81 28.90
CA THR A 79 -14.85 8.84 29.87
C THR A 79 -16.35 9.14 29.85
N VAL A 80 -16.94 9.31 28.67
CA VAL A 80 -18.39 9.49 28.49
C VAL A 80 -19.17 8.31 29.07
N TYR A 81 -18.77 7.08 28.75
CA TYR A 81 -19.43 5.89 29.27
C TYR A 81 -19.36 5.80 30.80
N THR A 82 -18.20 6.08 31.38
CA THR A 82 -18.00 6.10 32.84
C THR A 82 -18.86 7.17 33.51
N HIS A 83 -18.98 8.34 32.87
CA HIS A 83 -19.82 9.43 33.35
C HIS A 83 -21.32 9.07 33.28
N LEU A 84 -21.76 8.39 32.22
CA LEU A 84 -23.14 7.89 32.11
C LEU A 84 -23.45 6.84 33.17
N ALA A 85 -22.56 5.87 33.39
CA ALA A 85 -22.74 4.84 34.41
C ALA A 85 -22.84 5.46 35.82
N LYS A 86 -21.93 6.39 36.14
CA LYS A 86 -21.97 7.13 37.41
C LYS A 86 -23.22 8.00 37.55
N GLY A 87 -23.65 8.66 36.48
CA GLY A 87 -24.88 9.45 36.46
C GLY A 87 -26.12 8.59 36.68
N ALA A 88 -26.19 7.42 36.06
CA ALA A 88 -27.27 6.46 36.29
C ALA A 88 -27.33 6.00 37.75
N ASP A 89 -26.18 5.66 38.35
CA ASP A 89 -26.11 5.27 39.76
C ASP A 89 -26.55 6.42 40.70
N GLN A 90 -26.13 7.66 40.43
CA GLN A 90 -26.55 8.82 41.23
C GLN A 90 -28.04 9.15 41.10
N LEU A 91 -28.60 9.03 39.89
CA LEU A 91 -29.99 9.40 39.63
C LEU A 91 -30.98 8.27 39.98
N CYS A 92 -30.57 7.01 39.86
CA CYS A 92 -31.41 5.85 40.15
C CYS A 92 -31.16 5.24 41.54
N GLY A 93 -29.97 5.42 42.11
CA GLY A 93 -29.55 4.81 43.38
C GLY A 93 -30.38 5.24 44.60
N ASP A 94 -31.04 6.40 44.56
CA ASP A 94 -31.96 6.83 45.64
C ASP A 94 -33.38 6.26 45.48
N GLN A 95 -33.76 5.78 44.29
CA GLN A 95 -35.13 5.30 44.00
C GLN A 95 -35.26 3.80 43.77
N VAL A 96 -34.15 3.05 43.72
CA VAL A 96 -34.16 1.59 43.52
C VAL A 96 -33.80 0.86 44.82
N SER A 97 -34.68 1.00 45.82
CA SER A 97 -35.00 -0.11 46.73
C SER A 97 -36.24 -0.83 46.16
N MET A 98 -36.20 -1.14 44.87
CA MET A 98 -37.20 -2.01 44.24
C MET A 98 -36.69 -3.43 44.40
N SER A 99 -37.09 -4.02 45.51
CA SER A 99 -37.20 -5.46 45.79
C SER A 99 -36.64 -6.38 44.71
N ASP A 100 -35.58 -7.10 45.08
CA ASP A 100 -34.99 -8.30 44.46
C ASP A 100 -36.03 -9.38 44.04
N SER A 101 -37.29 -9.22 44.43
CA SER A 101 -38.42 -10.10 44.12
C SER A 101 -39.01 -9.94 42.71
N ALA A 102 -38.67 -8.89 41.95
CA ALA A 102 -39.19 -8.71 40.59
C ALA A 102 -38.36 -9.40 39.48
N LEU A 103 -37.14 -9.86 39.79
CA LEU A 103 -36.20 -10.45 38.81
C LEU A 103 -36.22 -11.98 38.78
N SER A 104 -36.91 -12.64 39.72
CA SER A 104 -37.07 -14.11 39.72
C SER A 104 -38.30 -14.53 38.89
N GLY A 105 -38.24 -14.30 37.58
CA GLY A 105 -39.10 -14.96 36.59
C GLY A 105 -38.56 -16.36 36.26
N PRO A 106 -39.40 -17.40 36.09
CA PRO A 106 -38.92 -18.76 35.92
C PRO A 106 -38.28 -18.95 34.54
N GLY A 107 -36.97 -19.22 34.56
CA GLY A 107 -36.23 -20.05 33.60
C GLY A 107 -36.44 -19.80 32.11
N ASP A 108 -35.42 -19.24 31.45
CA ASP A 108 -34.88 -19.92 30.29
C ASP A 108 -33.36 -19.77 30.21
N ALA A 109 -32.70 -20.87 29.91
CA ALA A 109 -31.26 -20.99 29.85
C ALA A 109 -30.78 -20.51 28.49
N SER A 110 -30.22 -19.31 28.43
CA SER A 110 -29.28 -18.90 27.38
C SER A 110 -28.39 -17.82 27.96
N GLY A 111 -27.11 -18.16 28.13
CA GLY A 111 -26.10 -17.23 28.63
C GLY A 111 -25.86 -16.11 27.63
N GLU A 112 -26.66 -15.07 27.68
CA GLU A 112 -26.33 -13.79 27.09
C GLU A 112 -25.37 -13.07 28.06
N GLN A 113 -24.09 -13.43 27.94
CA GLN A 113 -23.02 -12.54 28.35
C GLN A 113 -23.27 -11.19 27.65
N PRO A 114 -23.20 -10.05 28.36
CA PRO A 114 -23.37 -8.76 27.73
C PRO A 114 -22.39 -8.68 26.56
N HIS A 115 -22.93 -8.51 25.35
CA HIS A 115 -22.14 -8.36 24.13
C HIS A 115 -21.40 -7.02 24.21
N LEU A 116 -20.30 -7.01 24.98
CA LEU A 116 -19.19 -6.11 24.74
C LEU A 116 -18.90 -6.30 23.27
N VAL A 117 -19.21 -5.29 22.46
CA VAL A 117 -18.87 -5.24 21.04
C VAL A 117 -17.41 -5.61 20.98
N GLY A 118 -17.15 -6.87 20.62
CA GLY A 118 -15.80 -7.37 20.48
C GLY A 118 -15.24 -6.48 19.39
N VAL A 119 -14.25 -5.66 19.76
CA VAL A 119 -13.42 -4.95 18.81
C VAL A 119 -12.61 -6.03 18.09
N ALA A 120 -13.29 -6.82 17.25
CA ALA A 120 -12.64 -7.57 16.22
C ALA A 120 -12.10 -6.50 15.28
N GLN A 121 -10.79 -6.54 15.08
CA GLN A 121 -10.11 -5.69 14.10
C GLN A 121 -10.87 -5.82 12.78
N PRO A 122 -11.09 -4.73 12.01
CA PRO A 122 -11.80 -4.81 10.74
C PRO A 122 -11.20 -5.95 9.91
N LEU A 123 -11.99 -6.99 9.64
CA LEU A 123 -11.53 -8.05 8.77
C LEU A 123 -11.50 -7.46 7.36
N ASP A 124 -10.30 -7.31 6.80
CA ASP A 124 -10.09 -6.89 5.40
C ASP A 124 -10.58 -7.94 4.38
N TYR A 125 -11.19 -9.03 4.85
CA TYR A 125 -11.70 -10.14 4.06
C TYR A 125 -13.12 -10.50 4.46
N ALA A 126 -13.94 -10.91 3.49
CA ALA A 126 -15.29 -11.41 3.75
C ALA A 126 -15.24 -12.74 4.53
N PRO A 127 -15.90 -12.85 5.70
CA PRO A 127 -15.95 -14.11 6.43
C PRO A 127 -16.76 -15.15 5.65
N LYS A 128 -16.17 -16.33 5.44
CA LYS A 128 -16.87 -17.46 4.80
C LYS A 128 -17.83 -18.11 5.78
N LYS A 129 -19.01 -18.52 5.31
CA LYS A 129 -19.87 -19.45 6.05
C LYS A 129 -19.28 -20.86 5.99
N PRO A 130 -19.55 -21.75 6.96
CA PRO A 130 -18.98 -23.10 6.99
C PRO A 130 -19.30 -23.93 5.74
N ASP A 131 -20.42 -23.64 5.10
CA ASP A 131 -20.98 -24.37 3.96
C ASP A 131 -20.73 -23.68 2.61
N GLU A 132 -19.97 -22.57 2.60
CA GLU A 132 -19.73 -21.76 1.40
C GLU A 132 -18.27 -21.86 0.96
N GLN A 133 -18.05 -22.17 -0.32
CA GLN A 133 -16.71 -22.24 -0.91
C GLN A 133 -16.15 -20.82 -1.06
N GLY A 134 -14.93 -20.59 -0.59
CA GLY A 134 -14.31 -19.26 -0.61
C GLY A 134 -14.07 -18.75 -2.04
N GLN A 135 -14.02 -17.43 -2.22
CA GLN A 135 -13.85 -16.76 -3.52
C GLN A 135 -12.52 -17.08 -4.23
N LEU A 136 -11.53 -17.59 -3.49
CA LEU A 136 -10.23 -18.05 -4.02
C LEU A 136 -10.15 -19.58 -4.18
N SER A 137 -11.25 -20.31 -4.01
CA SER A 137 -11.25 -21.76 -4.24
C SER A 137 -11.18 -22.05 -5.74
N GLU A 138 -10.38 -23.05 -6.13
CA GLU A 138 -10.23 -23.48 -7.53
C GLU A 138 -11.56 -23.96 -8.15
N THR A 139 -12.55 -24.22 -7.32
CA THR A 139 -13.91 -24.66 -7.68
C THR A 139 -14.96 -23.55 -7.57
N PHE A 140 -14.56 -22.31 -7.28
CA PHE A 140 -15.47 -21.17 -7.18
C PHE A 140 -16.09 -20.88 -8.56
N GLY A 141 -17.43 -20.94 -8.65
CA GLY A 141 -18.16 -20.77 -9.91
C GLY A 141 -18.17 -22.02 -10.82
N LEU A 142 -17.67 -23.16 -10.35
CA LEU A 142 -17.78 -24.43 -11.06
C LEU A 142 -18.88 -25.29 -10.43
N ASP A 143 -20.13 -25.07 -10.85
CA ASP A 143 -21.24 -25.94 -10.47
C ASP A 143 -21.03 -27.33 -11.08
N LYS A 144 -20.80 -28.34 -10.24
CA LYS A 144 -20.79 -29.76 -10.62
C LYS A 144 -22.21 -30.20 -11.00
N SER A 145 -22.71 -29.74 -12.13
CA SER A 145 -23.85 -30.36 -12.81
C SER A 145 -23.31 -31.51 -13.65
N ASN A 146 -23.28 -32.70 -13.04
CA ASN A 146 -23.29 -34.02 -13.66
C ASN A 146 -22.65 -34.13 -15.07
N SER A 147 -21.33 -34.19 -15.13
CA SER A 147 -20.65 -34.84 -16.27
C SER A 147 -20.79 -36.35 -16.10
N THR A 148 -21.96 -36.86 -16.48
CA THR A 148 -22.14 -38.23 -16.97
C THR A 148 -22.36 -38.10 -18.47
N ALA A 149 -21.29 -38.22 -19.24
CA ALA A 149 -21.34 -38.58 -20.65
C ALA A 149 -20.01 -39.23 -21.02
N ALA A 150 -20.15 -40.37 -21.71
CA ALA A 150 -19.14 -41.31 -22.20
C ALA A 150 -17.99 -40.68 -23.00
#